data_AF-O81674-F1
#
_entry.id   AF-O81674-F1
#
_cell.length_a   1.000
_cell.length_b   1.000
_cell.length_c   1.000
_cell.angle_alpha   90.00
_cell.angle_beta   90.00
_cell.angle_gamma   90.00
#
_symmetry.space_group_name_H-M   'P 1'
#
loop_
_entity.id
_entity.type
_entity.pdbx_description
1 polymer ?
#
loop_
_entity_poly.entity_id
_entity_poly.type
_entity_poly.pdbx_seq_one_letter_code
_entity_poly.pdbx_strand_id
1 'polypeptide(L)'
;VGGFFSAKRCEEAIPLDAWVPADDVLSLCKAVLEAYRDLGTRGNRQKTRMMWLIDELGVEGFRGEVEKRMPNAKLERGSLEDLVKKQWERRDYFGVHPQKQEGLSFIGLHVPV
;
A
#
# COMPACT_ATOMS: atom_id res chain seq x y z
N VAL A 1 0.62 4.23 -2.62
CA VAL A 1 0.22 4.93 -1.37
C VAL A 1 -1.09 5.69 -1.58
N GLY A 2 -1.80 6.05 -0.52
CA GLY A 2 -2.92 7.01 -0.58
C GLY A 2 -4.31 6.46 -0.92
N GLY A 3 -4.43 5.28 -1.53
CA GLY A 3 -5.74 4.74 -1.95
C GLY A 3 -6.76 4.67 -0.80
N PHE A 4 -7.99 5.13 -1.05
CA PHE A 4 -9.05 5.15 -0.05
C PHE A 4 -10.45 5.32 -0.64
N PHE A 5 -11.46 4.83 0.09
CA PHE A 5 -12.87 5.21 -0.10
C PHE A 5 -13.39 6.07 1.06
N SER A 6 -14.28 6.99 0.74
CA SER A 6 -15.07 7.81 1.66
C SER A 6 -16.34 8.31 0.97
N ALA A 7 -17.30 8.83 1.73
CA ALA A 7 -18.51 9.43 1.16
C ALA A 7 -18.23 10.62 0.22
N LYS A 8 -17.11 11.34 0.40
CA LYS A 8 -16.77 12.54 -0.35
C LYS A 8 -15.94 12.24 -1.62
N ARG A 9 -15.07 11.23 -1.54
CA ARG A 9 -14.02 10.96 -2.53
C ARG A 9 -13.55 9.52 -2.41
N CYS A 10 -13.33 8.90 -3.57
CA CYS A 10 -12.71 7.60 -3.73
C CYS A 10 -11.51 7.77 -4.65
N GLU A 11 -10.35 7.23 -4.25
CA GLU A 11 -9.12 7.30 -5.02
C GLU A 11 -8.39 5.97 -4.98
N GLU A 12 -7.82 5.61 -6.13
CA GLU A 12 -6.85 4.51 -6.21
C GLU A 12 -5.51 4.92 -5.58
N ALA A 13 -4.70 3.93 -5.23
CA ALA A 13 -3.36 4.20 -4.74
C ALA A 13 -2.44 4.60 -5.90
N ILE A 14 -1.60 5.63 -5.67
CA ILE A 14 -0.58 6.04 -6.64
C ILE A 14 0.81 5.49 -6.27
N PRO A 15 1.74 5.32 -7.23
CA PRO A 15 3.12 5.00 -6.92
C PRO A 15 3.76 6.08 -6.04
N LEU A 16 4.50 5.68 -5.01
CA LEU A 16 5.40 6.59 -4.27
C LEU A 16 6.72 6.84 -5.03
N ASP A 17 6.94 6.09 -6.12
CA ASP A 17 8.24 5.94 -6.76
C ASP A 17 9.33 5.53 -5.75
N ALA A 18 9.05 4.41 -5.07
CA ALA A 18 9.92 3.85 -4.07
C ALA A 18 9.97 2.32 -4.15
N TRP A 19 11.15 1.76 -3.92
CA TRP A 19 11.37 0.33 -3.73
C TRP A 19 12.15 0.11 -2.42
N VAL A 20 11.87 -1.00 -1.74
CA VAL A 20 12.62 -1.44 -0.56
C VAL A 20 12.88 -2.95 -0.63
N PRO A 21 14.00 -3.42 -0.10
CA PRO A 21 14.21 -4.84 0.12
C PRO A 21 13.23 -5.40 1.16
N ALA A 22 13.06 -6.72 1.18
CA ALA A 22 12.02 -7.38 2.00
C ALA A 22 12.21 -7.19 3.51
N ASP A 23 13.44 -7.01 3.97
CA ASP A 23 13.81 -6.68 5.35
C ASP A 23 13.38 -5.28 5.77
N ASP A 24 13.23 -4.34 4.83
CA ASP A 24 12.84 -2.95 5.09
C ASP A 24 11.32 -2.69 5.05
N VAL A 25 10.50 -3.72 4.92
CA VAL A 25 9.03 -3.59 4.93
C VAL A 25 8.53 -2.88 6.19
N LEU A 26 9.08 -3.21 7.36
CA LEU A 26 8.71 -2.57 8.62
C LEU A 26 9.25 -1.15 8.74
N SER A 27 10.49 -0.91 8.28
CA SER A 27 11.13 0.40 8.22
C SER A 27 10.28 1.38 7.40
N LEU A 28 9.88 0.98 6.20
CA LEU A 28 9.06 1.79 5.30
C LEU A 28 7.67 2.05 5.87
N CYS A 29 7.02 1.03 6.42
CA CYS A 29 5.70 1.18 7.03
C CYS A 29 5.73 2.20 8.18
N LYS A 30 6.73 2.09 9.07
CA LYS A 30 6.94 3.05 10.16
C LYS A 30 7.19 4.46 9.63
N ALA A 31 8.08 4.64 8.65
CA ALA A 31 8.39 5.94 8.08
C ALA A 31 7.17 6.65 7.47
N VAL A 32 6.34 5.90 6.72
CA VAL A 32 5.07 6.39 6.16
C VAL A 32 4.09 6.79 7.26
N LEU A 33 3.94 5.95 8.29
CA LEU A 33 3.05 6.24 9.43
C LEU A 33 3.51 7.45 10.23
N GLU A 34 4.81 7.62 10.45
CA GLU A 34 5.39 8.77 11.13
C GLU A 34 5.18 10.06 10.32
N ALA A 35 5.46 10.05 9.01
CA ALA A 35 5.19 11.19 8.14
C ALA A 35 3.70 11.60 8.18
N TYR A 36 2.80 10.62 8.06
CA TYR A 36 1.36 10.88 8.13
C TYR A 36 0.90 11.36 9.52
N ARG A 37 1.42 10.77 10.61
CA ARG A 37 1.11 11.18 11.99
C ARG A 37 1.52 12.63 12.27
N ASP A 38 2.73 12.99 11.82
CA ASP A 38 3.37 14.25 12.15
C ASP A 38 2.81 15.41 11.32
N LEU A 39 2.46 15.16 10.06
CA LEU A 39 2.09 16.20 9.09
C LEU A 39 0.63 16.17 8.67
N GLY A 40 -0.07 15.05 8.87
CA GLY A 40 -1.46 14.89 8.44
C GLY A 40 -2.42 15.83 9.17
N THR A 41 -3.32 16.45 8.42
CA THR A 41 -4.35 17.32 9.00
C THR A 41 -5.27 16.59 9.98
N ARG A 42 -5.63 17.27 11.07
CA ARG A 42 -6.53 16.77 12.13
C ARG A 42 -7.84 17.56 12.22
N GLY A 43 -8.14 18.35 11.19
CA GLY A 43 -9.36 19.16 11.08
C GLY A 43 -10.57 18.37 10.60
N ASN A 44 -11.19 18.81 9.51
CA ASN A 44 -12.38 18.18 8.94
C ASN A 44 -12.11 16.69 8.61
N ARG A 45 -12.80 15.78 9.30
CA ARG A 45 -12.66 14.31 9.15
C ARG A 45 -12.84 13.79 7.72
N GLN A 46 -13.54 14.52 6.85
CA GLN A 46 -13.68 14.14 5.43
C GLN A 46 -12.41 14.41 4.61
N LYS A 47 -11.42 15.11 5.19
CA LYS A 47 -10.15 15.49 4.57
C LYS A 47 -8.92 15.06 5.36
N THR A 48 -9.04 14.13 6.31
CA THR A 48 -7.90 13.69 7.14
C THR A 48 -7.17 12.46 6.62
N ARG A 49 -7.68 11.75 5.62
CA ARG A 49 -7.02 10.55 5.05
C ARG A 49 -5.70 10.92 4.37
N MET A 50 -4.74 10.00 4.38
CA MET A 50 -3.36 10.23 3.90
C MET A 50 -3.26 10.78 2.47
N MET A 51 -4.20 10.47 1.56
CA MET A 51 -4.18 11.07 0.22
C MET A 51 -4.25 12.60 0.24
N TRP A 52 -4.99 13.19 1.19
CA TRP A 52 -5.08 14.64 1.30
C TRP A 52 -3.75 15.28 1.69
N LEU A 53 -2.95 14.61 2.53
CA LEU A 53 -1.58 15.04 2.85
C LEU A 53 -0.68 14.91 1.62
N ILE A 54 -0.83 13.85 0.83
CA ILE A 54 -0.07 13.66 -0.41
C ILE A 54 -0.43 14.74 -1.45
N ASP A 55 -1.71 15.11 -1.56
CA ASP A 55 -2.13 16.20 -2.45
C ASP A 55 -1.57 17.56 -2.01
N GLU A 56 -1.50 17.80 -0.70
CA GLU A 56 -0.99 19.05 -0.12
C GLU A 56 0.51 19.22 -0.32
N LEU A 57 1.29 18.15 -0.08
CA LEU A 57 2.75 18.18 -0.23
C LEU A 57 3.22 17.90 -1.66
N GLY A 58 2.35 17.33 -2.50
CA GLY A 58 2.76 16.62 -3.70
C GLY A 58 3.42 15.27 -3.38
N VAL A 59 3.37 14.33 -4.32
CA VAL A 59 3.91 12.96 -4.12
C VAL A 59 5.41 12.96 -3.81
N GLU A 60 6.21 13.79 -4.48
CA GLU A 60 7.65 13.91 -4.20
C GLU A 60 7.93 14.57 -2.83
N GLY A 61 7.10 15.53 -2.42
CA GLY A 61 7.20 16.13 -1.09
C GLY A 61 6.92 15.10 0.00
N PHE A 62 5.84 14.32 -0.17
CA PHE A 62 5.54 13.22 0.73
C PHE A 62 6.63 12.14 0.72
N ARG A 63 7.17 11.76 -0.46
CA ARG A 63 8.30 10.83 -0.58
C ARG A 63 9.52 11.32 0.19
N GLY A 64 9.87 12.59 0.09
CA GLY A 64 10.98 13.18 0.85
C GLY A 64 10.78 13.10 2.36
N GLU A 65 9.54 13.27 2.85
CA GLU A 65 9.22 13.13 4.27
C GLU A 65 9.32 11.68 4.77
N VAL A 66 8.98 10.71 3.90
CA VAL A 66 9.18 9.27 4.16
C VAL A 66 10.66 8.94 4.18
N GLU A 67 11.43 9.39 3.18
CA GLU A 67 12.86 9.13 3.06
C GLU A 67 13.65 9.62 4.28
N LYS A 68 13.38 10.83 4.78
CA LYS A 68 13.99 11.37 6.02
C LYS A 68 13.79 10.48 7.25
N ARG A 69 12.72 9.68 7.26
CA ARG A 69 12.33 8.80 8.39
C ARG A 69 12.77 7.35 8.19
N MET A 70 13.32 7.01 7.02
CA MET A 70 13.94 5.71 6.79
C MET A 70 15.26 5.59 7.57
N PRO A 71 15.68 4.36 7.93
CA PRO A 71 17.05 4.12 8.38
C PRO A 71 18.05 4.72 7.37
N ASN A 72 19.04 5.45 7.88
CA ASN A 72 20.06 6.15 7.08
C ASN A 72 19.52 7.18 6.07
N ALA A 73 18.27 7.61 6.19
CA ALA A 73 17.61 8.56 5.31
C ALA A 73 17.72 8.22 3.81
N LYS A 74 17.62 6.93 3.47
CA LYS A 74 17.70 6.43 2.10
C LYS A 74 16.40 5.75 1.70
N LEU A 75 15.87 6.11 0.53
CA LEU A 75 14.75 5.41 -0.10
C LEU A 75 15.05 5.24 -1.59
N GLU A 76 15.17 4.00 -2.05
CA GLU A 76 15.46 3.72 -3.45
C GLU A 76 14.25 4.05 -4.33
N ARG A 77 14.48 4.41 -5.58
CA ARG A 77 13.41 4.69 -6.56
C ARG A 77 12.69 3.40 -6.93
N GLY A 78 11.46 3.52 -7.44
CA GLY A 78 10.67 2.37 -7.86
C GLY A 78 11.39 1.59 -8.98
N SER A 79 11.28 0.26 -8.94
CA SER A 79 11.67 -0.58 -10.07
C SER A 79 10.78 -0.27 -11.28
N LEU A 80 11.35 -0.38 -12.49
CA LEU A 80 10.59 -0.22 -13.75
C LEU A 80 9.54 -1.32 -13.94
N GLU A 81 9.79 -2.49 -13.38
CA GLU A 81 8.91 -3.66 -13.45
C GLU A 81 8.73 -4.28 -12.07
N ASP A 82 7.57 -4.88 -11.86
CA ASP A 82 7.26 -5.70 -10.68
C ASP A 82 6.94 -7.15 -11.11
N LEU A 83 6.75 -8.03 -10.12
CA LEU A 83 6.53 -9.46 -10.37
C LEU A 83 5.07 -9.80 -10.75
N VAL A 84 4.17 -8.82 -10.78
CA VAL A 84 2.75 -9.02 -11.09
C VAL A 84 2.56 -9.13 -12.61
N LYS A 85 2.13 -10.31 -13.05
CA LYS A 85 1.80 -10.55 -14.45
C LYS A 85 0.50 -9.85 -14.82
N LYS A 86 0.55 -8.92 -15.79
CA LYS A 86 -0.63 -8.19 -16.28
C LYS A 86 -1.61 -9.08 -17.05
N GLN A 87 -1.12 -10.10 -17.74
CA GLN A 87 -1.95 -11.11 -18.38
C GLN A 87 -2.36 -12.16 -17.34
N TRP A 88 -3.49 -11.92 -16.66
CA TRP A 88 -3.96 -12.80 -15.59
C TRP A 88 -5.47 -12.77 -15.45
N GLU A 89 -6.08 -13.93 -15.19
CA GLU A 89 -7.49 -14.07 -14.83
C GLU A 89 -7.64 -14.29 -13.32
N ARG A 90 -8.55 -13.57 -12.68
CA ARG A 90 -8.82 -13.79 -11.25
C ARG A 90 -9.43 -15.17 -11.06
N ARG A 91 -8.75 -16.02 -10.30
CA ARG A 91 -9.18 -17.39 -9.98
C ARG A 91 -10.35 -17.37 -8.99
N ASP A 92 -11.32 -18.26 -9.19
CA ASP A 92 -12.26 -18.64 -8.15
C ASP A 92 -11.53 -19.49 -7.09
N TYR A 93 -11.79 -19.20 -5.82
CA TYR A 93 -11.24 -19.94 -4.68
C TYR A 93 -12.32 -20.68 -3.89
N PHE A 94 -13.59 -20.57 -4.26
CA PHE A 94 -14.65 -21.42 -3.71
C PHE A 94 -14.49 -22.87 -4.17
N GLY A 95 -14.97 -23.80 -3.35
CA GLY A 95 -14.80 -25.23 -3.58
C GLY A 95 -13.42 -25.74 -3.17
N VAL A 96 -13.08 -26.97 -3.58
CA VAL A 96 -11.85 -27.67 -3.18
C VAL A 96 -10.75 -27.43 -4.20
N HIS A 97 -9.56 -27.04 -3.74
CA HIS A 97 -8.40 -26.77 -4.59
C HIS A 97 -7.14 -27.44 -4.00
N PRO A 98 -6.27 -28.06 -4.84
CA PRO A 98 -5.02 -28.63 -4.37
C PRO A 98 -4.05 -27.54 -3.88
N GLN A 99 -3.32 -27.81 -2.80
CA GLN A 99 -2.28 -26.92 -2.30
C GLN A 99 -0.94 -27.16 -3.05
N LYS A 100 0.04 -26.30 -2.78
CA LYS A 100 1.43 -26.51 -3.27
C LYS A 100 2.10 -27.73 -2.65
N GLN A 101 1.66 -28.15 -1.45
CA GLN A 101 2.14 -29.33 -0.75
C GLN A 101 1.41 -30.57 -1.28
N GLU A 102 2.18 -31.59 -1.62
CA GLU A 102 1.65 -32.85 -2.15
C GLU A 102 0.64 -33.48 -1.17
N GLY A 103 -0.48 -33.94 -1.72
CA GLY A 103 -1.54 -34.61 -0.95
C GLY A 103 -2.45 -33.69 -0.12
N LEU A 104 -2.21 -32.36 -0.10
CA LEU A 104 -3.04 -31.41 0.66
C LEU A 104 -4.00 -30.62 -0.23
N SER A 105 -5.15 -30.24 0.33
CA SER A 105 -6.15 -29.38 -0.33
C SER A 105 -6.62 -28.25 0.60
N PHE A 106 -7.13 -27.16 0.04
CA PHE A 106 -7.89 -26.15 0.78
C PHE A 106 -9.32 -26.10 0.25
N ILE A 107 -10.26 -25.62 1.08
CA ILE A 107 -11.67 -25.45 0.68
C ILE A 107 -12.14 -24.01 0.96
N GLY A 108 -12.63 -23.33 -0.07
CA GLY A 108 -13.32 -22.05 0.07
C GLY A 108 -14.80 -22.28 0.31
N LEU A 109 -15.30 -21.85 1.48
CA LEU A 109 -16.71 -21.94 1.84
C LEU A 109 -17.37 -20.58 1.72
N HIS A 110 -18.55 -20.54 1.09
CA HIS A 110 -19.37 -19.34 1.03
C HIS A 110 -19.98 -19.04 2.40
N VAL A 111 -19.87 -17.78 2.84
CA VAL A 111 -20.56 -17.25 4.02
C VAL A 111 -21.58 -16.22 3.53
N PRO A 112 -22.88 -16.53 3.59
CA PRO A 112 -23.94 -15.59 3.21
C PRO A 112 -23.89 -14.31 4.07
N VAL A 113 -24.20 -13.18 3.44
CA VAL A 113 -24.25 -11.85 4.09
C VAL A 113 -25.59 -11.58 4.77
#